data_AF-A0A920M231-F1
#
_entry.id   AF-A0A920M231-F1
#
_cell.length_a   1.000
_cell.length_b   1.000
_cell.length_c   1.000
_cell.angle_alpha   90.00
_cell.angle_beta   90.00
_cell.angle_gamma   90.00
#
_symmetry.space_group_name_H-M   'P 1'
#
loop_
_entity.id
_entity.type
_entity.pdbx_description
1 polymer ?
#
loop_
_entity_poly.entity_id
_entity_poly.type
_entity_poly.pdbx_seq_one_letter_code
_entity_poly.pdbx_strand_id
1 'polypeptide(L)'
;MLNKSPVEEKTKVKSNIKTALKVLDDDHYGLEEVKERILEYLAVQKRVKKLKAPVLCLVGPPGVGKTSLGQSIANATNREFLRMSLGGVRDEAEIRGHRRTYIGSMPGKIIQKLQKLSLKIHYFYSMKLIKWYGLWAILLQLCWKFLI
;
A
#
# COMPACT_ATOMS: atom_id res chain seq x y z
N MET A 1 8.93 -12.78 27.79
CA MET A 1 8.27 -11.48 27.62
C MET A 1 7.74 -11.30 26.20
N LEU A 2 6.68 -12.04 25.81
CA LEU A 2 5.96 -11.82 24.54
C LEU A 2 4.45 -11.75 24.86
N ASN A 3 4.07 -10.87 25.79
CA ASN A 3 2.69 -10.65 26.17
C ASN A 3 2.13 -9.46 25.38
N LYS A 4 1.79 -9.70 24.11
CA LYS A 4 0.79 -8.98 23.30
C LYS A 4 0.90 -9.49 21.87
N SER A 5 0.35 -10.67 21.62
CA SER A 5 -0.13 -11.00 20.27
C SER A 5 -1.27 -10.03 19.97
N PRO A 6 -1.26 -9.28 18.85
CA PRO A 6 -2.36 -8.39 18.49
C PRO A 6 -3.55 -9.27 18.07
N VAL A 7 -4.43 -9.56 19.02
CA VAL A 7 -5.59 -10.42 18.83
C VAL A 7 -6.85 -9.59 19.07
N GLU A 8 -7.54 -9.33 17.96
CA GLU A 8 -9.00 -9.28 17.81
C GLU A 8 -9.81 -7.99 18.05
N GLU A 9 -9.22 -6.81 18.08
CA GLU A 9 -10.03 -5.60 17.86
C GLU A 9 -10.28 -5.38 16.36
N LYS A 10 -11.39 -5.94 15.87
CA LYS A 10 -11.86 -5.70 14.50
C LYS A 10 -12.44 -4.28 14.42
N THR A 11 -11.68 -3.34 13.86
CA THR A 11 -12.20 -2.03 13.49
C THR A 11 -13.41 -2.19 12.56
N LYS A 12 -14.51 -1.50 12.87
CA LYS A 12 -15.71 -1.46 12.01
C LYS A 12 -15.33 -0.81 10.68
N VAL A 13 -15.20 -1.63 9.64
CA VAL A 13 -14.86 -1.17 8.29
C VAL A 13 -16.05 -0.40 7.71
N LYS A 14 -15.84 0.87 7.39
CA LYS A 14 -16.82 1.66 6.63
C LYS A 14 -16.71 1.25 5.16
N SER A 15 -17.80 0.74 4.58
CA SER A 15 -17.86 0.26 3.18
C SER A 15 -18.83 1.11 2.33
N ASN A 16 -18.83 2.41 2.59
CA ASN A 16 -19.66 3.39 1.89
C ASN A 16 -18.83 4.07 0.79
N ILE A 17 -19.19 3.81 -0.46
CA ILE A 17 -18.48 4.34 -1.64
C ILE A 17 -18.68 5.87 -1.73
N LYS A 18 -19.90 6.36 -1.46
CA LYS A 18 -20.22 7.80 -1.47
C LYS A 18 -19.39 8.61 -0.47
N THR A 19 -19.13 8.05 0.71
CA THR A 19 -18.28 8.73 1.72
C THR A 19 -16.82 8.67 1.32
N ALA A 20 -16.38 7.59 0.66
CA ALA A 20 -15.02 7.50 0.17
C ALA A 20 -14.73 8.52 -0.95
N LEU A 21 -15.67 8.73 -1.87
CA LEU A 21 -15.55 9.76 -2.91
C LEU A 21 -15.38 11.15 -2.29
N LYS A 22 -16.24 11.53 -1.34
CA LYS A 22 -16.14 12.83 -0.64
C LYS A 22 -14.77 13.04 0.00
N VAL A 23 -14.29 12.07 0.79
CA VAL A 23 -12.98 12.16 1.44
C VAL A 23 -11.84 12.28 0.42
N LEU A 24 -11.92 11.57 -0.71
CA LEU A 24 -10.92 11.67 -1.78
C LEU A 24 -10.97 13.00 -2.53
N ASP A 25 -12.15 13.60 -2.67
CA ASP A 25 -12.33 14.92 -3.29
C ASP A 25 -11.86 16.05 -2.38
N ASP A 26 -12.09 15.91 -1.08
CA ASP A 26 -11.65 16.87 -0.06
C ASP A 26 -10.11 16.88 0.10
N ASP A 27 -9.48 15.69 0.07
CA ASP A 27 -8.03 15.54 0.30
C ASP A 27 -7.19 15.78 -0.97
N HIS A 28 -7.75 15.57 -2.17
CA HIS A 28 -7.02 15.62 -3.43
C HIS A 28 -7.79 16.35 -4.52
N TYR A 29 -7.21 17.43 -5.05
CA TYR A 29 -7.76 18.14 -6.20
C TYR A 29 -7.43 17.42 -7.53
N GLY A 30 -8.42 17.31 -8.42
CA GLY A 30 -8.28 16.64 -9.72
C GLY A 30 -8.19 15.11 -9.62
N LEU A 31 -7.39 14.49 -10.50
CA LEU A 31 -7.12 13.04 -10.54
C LEU A 31 -8.38 12.16 -10.73
N GLU A 32 -9.32 12.61 -11.56
CA GLU A 32 -10.62 11.94 -11.79
C GLU A 32 -10.44 10.47 -12.18
N GLU A 33 -9.59 10.17 -13.17
CA GLU A 33 -9.31 8.79 -13.61
C GLU A 33 -8.75 7.89 -12.49
N VAL A 34 -7.94 8.45 -11.59
CA VAL A 34 -7.34 7.70 -10.48
C VAL A 34 -8.38 7.44 -9.39
N LYS A 35 -9.21 8.45 -9.09
CA LYS A 35 -10.31 8.33 -8.12
C LYS A 35 -11.34 7.30 -8.57
N GLU A 36 -11.70 7.29 -9.85
CA GLU A 36 -12.61 6.29 -10.42
C GLU A 36 -12.09 4.86 -10.21
N ARG A 37 -10.83 4.59 -10.55
CA ARG A 37 -10.20 3.27 -10.33
C ARG A 37 -10.15 2.87 -8.85
N ILE A 38 -9.92 3.82 -7.94
CA ILE A 38 -9.96 3.55 -6.50
C ILE A 38 -11.38 3.18 -6.05
N LEU A 39 -12.40 3.85 -6.58
CA LEU A 39 -13.80 3.56 -6.26
C LEU A 39 -14.23 2.19 -6.79
N GLU A 40 -13.81 1.83 -8.01
CA GLU A 40 -14.01 0.49 -8.56
C GLU A 40 -13.38 -0.59 -7.67
N TYR A 41 -12.13 -0.38 -7.25
CA TYR A 41 -11.45 -1.28 -6.33
C TYR A 41 -12.21 -1.46 -5.02
N LEU A 42 -12.70 -0.36 -4.42
CA LEU A 42 -13.51 -0.41 -3.20
C LEU A 42 -14.86 -1.10 -3.42
N ALA A 43 -15.46 -0.94 -4.60
CA ALA A 43 -16.71 -1.61 -4.97
C ALA A 43 -16.51 -3.13 -5.10
N VAL A 44 -15.41 -3.57 -5.73
CA VAL A 44 -15.03 -4.99 -5.79
C VAL A 44 -14.76 -5.54 -4.39
N GLN A 45 -14.04 -4.79 -3.56
CA GLN A 45 -13.75 -5.20 -2.17
C GLN A 45 -15.02 -5.35 -1.32
N LYS A 46 -16.06 -4.55 -1.58
CA LYS A 46 -17.36 -4.69 -0.91
C LYS A 46 -18.09 -5.99 -1.31
N ARG A 47 -17.91 -6.43 -2.56
CA ARG A 47 -18.62 -7.60 -3.12
C ARG A 47 -17.99 -8.94 -2.69
N VAL A 48 -16.67 -8.99 -2.53
CA VAL A 48 -15.95 -10.25 -2.28
C VAL A 48 -15.76 -10.50 -0.78
N LYS A 49 -16.33 -11.59 -0.26
CA LYS A 49 -16.19 -12.00 1.16
C LYS A 49 -14.82 -12.60 1.51
N LYS A 50 -14.07 -13.13 0.52
CA LYS A 50 -12.73 -13.71 0.71
C LYS A 50 -11.63 -12.70 0.33
N LEU A 51 -10.61 -12.57 1.17
CA LEU A 51 -9.53 -11.58 1.11
C LEU A 51 -8.54 -11.72 -0.07
N LYS A 52 -8.90 -12.41 -1.17
CA LYS A 52 -8.10 -12.38 -2.41
C LYS A 52 -8.38 -11.11 -3.21
N ALA A 53 -8.38 -9.95 -2.54
CA ALA A 53 -8.47 -8.68 -3.23
C ALA A 53 -7.10 -8.35 -3.86
N PRO A 54 -7.07 -7.86 -5.11
CA PRO A 54 -5.82 -7.46 -5.74
C PRO A 54 -5.14 -6.35 -4.94
N VAL A 55 -3.80 -6.33 -4.91
CA VAL A 55 -3.05 -5.27 -4.23
C VAL A 55 -3.10 -3.99 -5.07
N LEU A 56 -3.50 -2.87 -4.46
CA LEU A 56 -3.54 -1.56 -5.12
C LEU A 56 -2.13 -0.96 -5.19
N CYS A 57 -1.64 -0.68 -6.39
CA CYS A 57 -0.31 -0.10 -6.64
C CYS A 57 -0.45 1.26 -7.36
N LEU A 58 0.14 2.32 -6.79
CA LEU A 58 0.12 3.67 -7.36
C LEU A 58 1.48 4.04 -7.98
N VAL A 59 1.58 4.07 -9.31
CA VAL A 59 2.82 4.34 -10.09
C VAL A 59 2.81 5.74 -10.72
N GLY A 60 3.99 6.35 -10.94
CA GLY A 60 4.14 7.80 -11.24
C GLY A 60 5.32 8.50 -10.52
N PRO A 61 5.60 9.77 -10.85
CA PRO A 61 6.79 10.50 -10.38
C PRO A 61 6.74 10.87 -8.88
N PRO A 62 7.87 11.23 -8.26
CA PRO A 62 7.89 11.75 -6.89
C PRO A 62 7.14 13.10 -6.84
N GLY A 63 6.43 13.36 -5.74
CA GLY A 63 5.70 14.63 -5.54
C GLY A 63 4.21 14.59 -5.87
N VAL A 64 3.71 13.58 -6.58
CA VAL A 64 2.28 13.47 -6.98
C VAL A 64 1.33 12.96 -5.88
N GLY A 65 1.75 12.95 -4.61
CA GLY A 65 0.83 12.61 -3.51
C GLY A 65 0.40 11.14 -3.39
N LYS A 66 1.10 10.16 -3.97
CA LYS A 66 0.73 8.73 -3.83
C LYS A 66 0.57 8.26 -2.39
N THR A 67 1.47 8.72 -1.53
CA THR A 67 1.46 8.36 -0.11
C THR A 67 0.27 9.02 0.60
N SER A 68 -0.09 10.25 0.21
CA SER A 68 -1.28 10.92 0.77
C SER A 68 -2.56 10.27 0.25
N LEU A 69 -2.62 9.84 -1.01
CA LEU A 69 -3.75 9.04 -1.54
C LEU A 69 -3.96 7.77 -0.72
N GLY A 70 -2.89 7.05 -0.40
CA GLY A 70 -2.98 5.87 0.47
C GLY A 70 -3.52 6.19 1.88
N GLN A 71 -3.17 7.35 2.43
CA GLN A 71 -3.65 7.82 3.73
C GLN A 71 -5.15 8.18 3.66
N SER A 72 -5.59 8.87 2.60
CA SER A 72 -7.00 9.23 2.39
C SER A 72 -7.88 8.00 2.19
N ILE A 73 -7.40 6.97 1.49
CA ILE A 73 -8.11 5.68 1.36
C ILE A 73 -8.26 4.99 2.72
N ALA A 74 -7.22 5.04 3.57
CA ALA A 74 -7.28 4.48 4.92
C ALA A 74 -8.28 5.24 5.80
N ASN A 75 -8.28 6.57 5.75
CA ASN A 75 -9.25 7.43 6.44
C ASN A 75 -10.69 7.13 5.98
N ALA A 76 -10.91 7.04 4.66
CA ALA A 76 -12.21 6.73 4.06
C ALA A 76 -12.76 5.37 4.51
N THR A 77 -11.89 4.37 4.67
CA THR A 77 -12.26 3.00 5.08
C THR A 77 -12.24 2.78 6.59
N ASN A 78 -11.85 3.82 7.37
CA ASN A 78 -11.64 3.76 8.81
C ASN A 78 -10.67 2.65 9.23
N ARG A 79 -9.51 2.60 8.56
CA ARG A 79 -8.43 1.66 8.83
C ARG A 79 -7.16 2.41 9.21
N GLU A 80 -6.30 1.78 9.99
CA GLU A 80 -4.99 2.36 10.30
C GLU A 80 -4.08 2.30 9.07
N PHE A 81 -3.46 3.44 8.76
CA PHE A 81 -2.52 3.57 7.67
C PHE A 81 -1.11 3.24 8.16
N LEU A 82 -0.52 2.18 7.61
CA LEU A 82 0.89 1.86 7.84
C LEU A 82 1.70 2.11 6.58
N ARG A 83 2.66 3.03 6.69
CA ARG A 83 3.68 3.24 5.65
C ARG A 83 4.89 2.37 5.92
N MET A 84 5.25 1.54 4.94
CA MET A 84 6.55 0.85 4.90
C MET A 84 7.31 1.24 3.63
N SER A 85 8.53 1.72 3.81
CA SER A 85 9.45 1.99 2.72
C SER A 85 10.20 0.70 2.38
N LEU A 86 10.09 0.23 1.13
CA LEU A 86 10.86 -0.91 0.64
C LEU A 86 12.20 -0.50 0.01
N GLY A 87 12.42 0.81 -0.17
CA GLY A 87 13.66 1.32 -0.75
C GLY A 87 14.86 1.08 0.17
N GLY A 88 15.92 0.47 -0.37
CA GLY A 88 17.16 0.21 0.36
C GLY A 88 17.17 -1.07 1.19
N VAL A 89 16.11 -1.89 1.13
CA VAL A 89 16.12 -3.22 1.72
C VAL A 89 17.02 -4.12 0.89
N ARG A 90 18.10 -4.60 1.48
CA ARG A 90 19.06 -5.52 0.84
C ARG A 90 18.84 -6.97 1.24
N ASP A 91 18.33 -7.19 2.45
CA ASP A 91 18.18 -8.51 3.04
C ASP A 91 16.71 -8.85 3.34
N GLU A 92 16.30 -10.08 3.02
CA GLU A 92 14.96 -10.61 3.35
C GLU A 92 14.72 -10.62 4.87
N ALA A 93 15.78 -10.80 5.64
CA ALA A 93 15.75 -10.82 7.11
C ALA A 93 15.21 -9.51 7.71
N GLU A 94 15.35 -8.36 7.03
CA GLU A 94 14.76 -7.11 7.52
C GLU A 94 13.23 -7.11 7.44
N ILE A 95 12.66 -7.76 6.42
CA ILE A 95 11.22 -7.82 6.20
C ILE A 95 10.61 -8.91 7.09
N ARG A 96 11.19 -10.10 7.06
CA ARG A 96 10.67 -11.32 7.71
C ARG A 96 11.10 -11.47 9.18
N GLY A 97 12.29 -11.03 9.51
CA GLY A 97 12.92 -11.25 10.83
C GLY A 97 13.76 -12.51 10.89
N HIS A 98 14.56 -12.60 11.95
CA HIS A 98 15.47 -13.73 12.19
C HIS A 98 14.76 -14.88 12.92
N ARG A 99 15.22 -16.11 12.71
CA ARG A 99 14.78 -17.27 13.50
C ARG A 99 15.24 -17.09 14.95
N ARG A 100 14.37 -17.39 15.92
CA ARG A 100 14.63 -17.22 17.37
C ARG A 100 15.91 -17.89 17.91
N THR A 101 16.45 -18.86 17.17
CA THR A 101 17.67 -19.59 17.54
C THR A 101 18.95 -18.76 17.40
N TYR A 102 18.91 -17.61 16.72
CA TYR A 102 20.08 -16.74 16.57
C TYR A 102 20.22 -15.77 17.74
N ILE A 103 21.43 -15.67 18.30
CA ILE A 103 21.78 -14.64 19.30
C ILE A 103 21.61 -13.27 18.60
N GLY A 104 20.79 -12.39 19.18
CA GLY A 104 20.43 -11.09 18.56
C GLY A 104 19.21 -11.12 17.61
N SER A 105 18.37 -12.16 17.70
CA SER A 105 17.16 -12.27 16.87
C SER A 105 16.20 -11.07 17.03
N MET A 106 16.11 -10.25 16.00
CA MET A 106 15.11 -9.19 15.91
C MET A 106 13.91 -9.62 15.04
N PRO A 107 12.67 -9.31 15.47
CA PRO A 107 11.48 -9.52 14.64
C PRO A 107 11.55 -8.61 13.40
N GLY A 108 11.02 -9.06 12.26
CA GLY A 108 11.04 -8.29 11.02
C GLY A 108 10.26 -6.98 11.14
N LYS A 109 10.57 -6.01 10.26
CA LYS A 109 9.93 -4.69 10.23
C LYS A 109 8.40 -4.78 10.16
N ILE A 110 7.85 -5.78 9.45
CA ILE A 110 6.39 -6.00 9.37
C ILE A 110 5.80 -6.31 10.75
N ILE A 111 6.42 -7.24 11.48
CA ILE A 111 5.94 -7.68 12.80
C ILE A 111 6.09 -6.54 13.82
N GLN A 112 7.19 -5.80 13.78
CA GLN A 112 7.37 -4.63 14.66
C GLN A 112 6.29 -3.57 14.43
N LYS A 113 5.96 -3.28 13.18
CA LYS A 113 4.91 -2.31 12.84
C LYS A 113 3.52 -2.82 13.22
N LEU A 114 3.27 -4.12 13.10
CA LEU A 114 2.06 -4.77 13.60
C LEU A 114 1.96 -4.72 15.13
N GLN A 115 3.06 -4.93 15.86
CA GLN A 115 3.04 -4.83 17.32
C GLN A 115 2.73 -3.41 17.80
N LYS A 116 3.10 -2.40 17.01
CA LYS A 116 2.76 -1.00 17.28
C LYS A 116 1.28 -0.68 17.01
N LEU A 117 0.62 -1.47 16.17
CA LEU A 117 -0.75 -1.23 15.69
C LEU A 117 -1.64 -2.41 16.06
N SER A 118 -2.47 -2.26 17.09
CA SER A 118 -3.35 -3.33 17.58
C SER A 118 -4.50 -3.71 16.61
N LEU A 119 -4.61 -3.08 15.44
CA LEU A 119 -5.79 -3.11 14.56
C LEU A 119 -5.49 -3.55 13.12
N LYS A 120 -6.56 -3.72 12.33
CA LYS A 120 -6.54 -4.23 10.95
C LYS A 120 -5.89 -3.21 9.98
N ILE A 121 -4.79 -3.62 9.32
CA ILE A 121 -3.89 -2.74 8.56
C ILE A 121 -4.25 -2.66 7.06
N HIS A 122 -4.15 -1.48 6.46
CA HIS A 122 -3.94 -1.32 5.02
C HIS A 122 -2.44 -1.18 4.76
N TYR A 123 -1.85 -2.13 4.04
CA TYR A 123 -0.44 -2.07 3.68
C TYR A 123 -0.26 -1.19 2.45
N PHE A 124 0.43 -0.06 2.61
CA PHE A 124 0.89 0.72 1.47
C PHE A 124 2.40 0.57 1.33
N TYR A 125 2.82 -0.10 0.26
CA TYR A 125 4.22 -0.22 -0.10
C TYR A 125 4.63 0.97 -0.94
N SER A 126 5.40 1.88 -0.34
CA SER A 126 6.04 2.95 -1.10
C SER A 126 7.30 2.38 -1.74
N MET A 127 7.17 1.92 -2.99
CA MET A 127 8.33 1.55 -3.80
C MET A 127 8.97 2.83 -4.32
N LYS A 128 10.08 3.26 -3.70
CA LYS A 128 10.97 4.28 -4.25
C LYS A 128 11.70 3.67 -5.46
N LEU A 129 11.01 3.50 -6.58
CA LEU A 129 11.66 3.27 -7.87
C LEU A 129 12.24 4.60 -8.36
N ILE A 130 13.36 5.02 -7.78
CA ILE A 130 14.22 6.01 -8.43
C ILE A 130 15.46 5.26 -8.89
N LYS A 131 15.32 4.71 -10.09
CA LYS A 131 16.36 4.51 -11.11
C LYS A 131 15.64 4.43 -12.47
N TRP A 132 15.18 5.57 -12.98
CA TRP A 132 14.83 5.73 -14.39
C TRP A 132 16.07 6.26 -15.12
N TYR A 133 16.96 5.36 -15.56
CA TYR A 133 17.96 5.67 -16.61
C TYR A 133 18.35 4.43 -17.46
N GLY A 134 17.61 3.32 -17.40
CA GLY A 134 17.91 2.13 -18.22
C GLY A 134 16.80 1.71 -19.19
N LEU A 135 15.52 1.94 -18.87
CA LEU A 135 14.40 1.40 -19.64
C LEU A 135 13.83 2.31 -20.74
N TRP A 136 14.19 3.60 -20.76
CA TRP A 136 13.90 4.46 -21.93
C TRP A 136 14.66 3.99 -23.18
N ALA A 137 15.80 3.31 -23.02
CA ALA A 137 16.62 2.82 -24.13
C ALA A 137 16.04 1.59 -24.86
N ILE A 138 15.07 0.88 -24.28
CA ILE A 138 14.56 -0.38 -24.86
C ILE A 138 13.15 -0.21 -25.46
N LEU A 139 12.31 0.66 -24.91
CA LEU A 139 10.94 0.85 -25.40
C LEU A 139 10.83 1.87 -26.55
N LEU A 140 11.75 2.83 -26.67
CA LEU A 140 11.77 3.74 -27.81
C LEU A 140 12.24 3.06 -29.12
N GLN A 141 12.97 1.94 -29.03
CA GLN A 141 13.39 1.15 -30.19
C GLN A 141 12.25 0.25 -30.75
N LEU A 142 11.26 -0.10 -29.92
CA LEU A 142 10.22 -1.08 -30.28
C LEU A 142 8.93 -0.42 -30.78
N CYS A 143 8.58 0.79 -30.37
CA CYS A 143 7.32 1.41 -30.78
C CYS A 143 7.36 2.15 -32.14
N TRP A 144 8.54 2.51 -32.67
CA TRP A 144 8.63 3.07 -34.03
C TRP A 144 8.54 1.98 -35.13
N LYS A 145 8.65 0.69 -34.78
CA LYS A 145 8.61 -0.41 -35.76
C LYS A 145 7.22 -1.00 -36.02
N PHE A 146 6.17 -0.53 -35.35
CA PHE A 146 4.81 -1.05 -35.51
C PHE A 146 3.80 0.01 -35.95
N LEU A 147 4.28 1.20 -36.32
CA LEU A 147 3.50 2.26 -36.96
C LEU A 147 3.71 2.29 -38.50
N ILE A 148 3.87 1.11 -39.11
CA ILE A 148 3.73 0.80 -40.54
C ILE A 148 2.88 -0.45 -40.67
#